data_AF-A0AAV7LX92-F1
#
_entry.id   AF-A0AAV7LX92-F1
#
_cell.length_a   1.000
_cell.length_b   1.000
_cell.length_c   1.000
_cell.angle_alpha   90.00
_cell.angle_beta   90.00
_cell.angle_gamma   90.00
#
_symmetry.space_group_name_H-M   'P 1'
#
loop_
_entity.id
_entity.type
_entity.pdbx_description
1 polymer ?
#
loop_
_entity_poly.entity_id
_entity_poly.type
_entity_poly.pdbx_seq_one_letter_code
_entity_poly.pdbx_strand_id
1 'polypeptide(L)'
;MASIEVLEQFVIDGPPSAQAARWKMWGEKLENYYAAVVLDPDQRRPMLIFLGGAAIHKISKAVADKGPPYTYQSMKWAFTAYFEPLADPDYERFLLCQAG
;
A
#
# COMPACT_ATOMS: atom_id res chain seq x y z
N MET A 1 -25.51 -17.39 1.13
CA MET A 1 -24.76 -16.16 0.79
C MET A 1 -23.34 -16.39 1.26
N ALA A 2 -22.35 -16.37 0.37
CA ALA A 2 -20.95 -16.41 0.80
C ALA A 2 -20.67 -15.10 1.56
N SER A 3 -20.39 -15.18 2.85
CA SER A 3 -19.85 -14.06 3.61
C SER A 3 -18.48 -13.75 3.01
N ILE A 4 -18.36 -12.60 2.34
CA ILE A 4 -17.08 -12.09 1.87
C ILE A 4 -16.26 -11.84 3.14
N GLU A 5 -15.18 -12.59 3.32
CA GLU A 5 -14.24 -12.33 4.42
C GLU A 5 -13.78 -10.88 4.31
N VAL A 6 -13.95 -10.13 5.40
CA VAL A 6 -13.49 -8.74 5.46
C VAL A 6 -11.97 -8.78 5.33
N LEU A 7 -11.43 -8.07 4.34
CA LEU A 7 -10.00 -7.94 4.18
C LEU A 7 -9.40 -7.35 5.45
N GLU A 8 -8.44 -8.06 6.04
CA GLU A 8 -7.71 -7.58 7.22
C GLU A 8 -6.92 -6.31 6.91
N GLN A 9 -6.74 -5.47 7.93
CA GLN A 9 -5.96 -4.25 7.77
C GLN A 9 -4.49 -4.56 7.45
N PHE A 10 -3.87 -3.71 6.62
CA PHE A 10 -2.44 -3.84 6.34
C PHE A 10 -1.60 -3.52 7.58
N VAL A 11 -0.63 -4.38 7.87
CA VAL A 11 0.31 -4.23 8.99
C VAL A 11 1.74 -4.22 8.46
N ILE A 12 2.50 -3.17 8.80
CA ILE A 12 3.85 -2.89 8.29
C ILE A 12 4.97 -3.47 9.20
N ASP A 13 4.69 -4.49 9.99
CA ASP A 13 5.69 -5.03 10.91
C ASP A 13 6.74 -5.89 10.19
N GLY A 14 7.95 -5.99 10.75
CA GLY A 14 9.01 -6.88 10.27
C GLY A 14 10.06 -6.22 9.36
N PRO A 15 11.03 -6.99 8.86
CA PRO A 15 12.14 -6.47 8.05
C PRO A 15 11.67 -5.95 6.67
N PRO A 16 12.40 -5.01 6.05
CA PRO A 16 12.10 -4.41 4.74
C PRO A 16 11.62 -5.42 3.67
N SER A 17 12.36 -6.51 3.48
CA SER A 17 12.04 -7.55 2.49
C SER A 17 10.69 -8.25 2.75
N ALA A 18 10.35 -8.43 4.03
CA ALA A 18 9.05 -8.97 4.43
C ALA A 18 7.93 -7.94 4.22
N GLN A 19 8.20 -6.64 4.41
CA GLN A 19 7.22 -5.58 4.16
C GLN A 19 6.84 -5.50 2.68
N ALA A 20 7.82 -5.62 1.77
CA ALA A 20 7.57 -5.63 0.33
C ALA A 20 6.69 -6.81 -0.12
N ALA A 21 7.04 -8.03 0.35
CA ALA A 21 6.27 -9.24 0.04
C ALA A 21 4.84 -9.17 0.61
N ARG A 22 4.68 -8.62 1.82
CA ARG A 22 3.38 -8.42 2.46
C ARG A 22 2.54 -7.38 1.71
N TRP A 23 3.15 -6.27 1.28
CA TRP A 23 2.46 -5.26 0.48
C TRP A 23 1.94 -5.85 -0.83
N LYS A 24 2.77 -6.61 -1.55
CA LYS A 24 2.36 -7.26 -2.81
C LYS A 24 1.16 -8.17 -2.60
N MET A 25 1.26 -9.10 -1.64
CA MET A 25 0.18 -10.05 -1.35
C MET A 25 -1.09 -9.37 -0.85
N TRP A 26 -0.97 -8.37 0.02
CA TRP A 26 -2.13 -7.62 0.53
C TRP A 26 -2.79 -6.79 -0.58
N GLY A 27 -2.00 -6.14 -1.45
CA GLY A 27 -2.51 -5.38 -2.58
C GLY A 27 -3.25 -6.24 -3.60
N GLU A 28 -2.82 -7.48 -3.83
CA GLU A 28 -3.56 -8.45 -4.67
C GLU A 28 -4.90 -8.86 -4.01
N LYS A 29 -4.89 -9.14 -2.69
CA LYS A 29 -6.13 -9.43 -1.95
C LYS A 29 -7.11 -8.24 -1.96
N LEU A 30 -6.60 -7.02 -1.90
CA LEU A 30 -7.41 -5.80 -1.97
C LEU A 30 -8.14 -5.65 -3.31
N GLU A 31 -7.46 -5.90 -4.43
CA GLU A 31 -8.11 -5.86 -5.76
C GLU A 31 -9.21 -6.92 -5.88
N ASN A 32 -8.94 -8.13 -5.40
CA ASN A 32 -9.94 -9.20 -5.38
C ASN A 32 -11.14 -8.84 -4.50
N TYR A 33 -10.90 -8.19 -3.36
CA TYR A 33 -11.97 -7.69 -2.49
C TYR A 33 -12.82 -6.63 -3.20
N TYR A 34 -12.21 -5.66 -3.87
CA TYR A 34 -12.95 -4.65 -4.65
C TYR A 34 -13.77 -5.23 -5.79
N ALA A 35 -13.25 -6.25 -6.46
CA ALA A 35 -13.99 -6.98 -7.49
C ALA A 35 -15.19 -7.74 -6.88
N ALA A 36 -15.00 -8.36 -5.71
CA ALA A 36 -16.03 -9.16 -5.04
C ALA A 36 -17.18 -8.31 -4.47
N VAL A 37 -16.89 -7.11 -3.95
CA VAL A 37 -17.92 -6.20 -3.38
C VAL A 37 -18.48 -5.21 -4.41
N VAL A 38 -18.07 -5.32 -5.69
CA VAL A 38 -18.46 -4.43 -6.79
C VAL A 38 -18.29 -2.95 -6.39
N LEU A 39 -17.11 -2.62 -5.87
CA LEU A 39 -16.86 -1.29 -5.32
C LEU A 39 -16.72 -0.25 -6.43
N ASP A 40 -17.49 0.84 -6.31
CA ASP A 40 -17.37 2.00 -7.19
C ASP A 40 -15.92 2.53 -7.19
N PRO A 41 -15.35 2.90 -8.35
CA PRO A 41 -13.97 3.38 -8.45
C PRO A 41 -13.65 4.54 -7.48
N ASP A 42 -14.61 5.44 -7.26
CA ASP A 42 -14.47 6.59 -6.36
C ASP A 42 -14.35 6.18 -4.88
N GLN A 43 -14.88 5.01 -4.52
CA GLN A 43 -14.84 4.46 -3.17
C GLN A 43 -13.55 3.65 -2.90
N ARG A 44 -12.79 3.26 -3.93
CA ARG A 44 -11.56 2.47 -3.78
C ARG A 44 -10.45 3.21 -3.03
N ARG A 45 -10.36 4.53 -3.22
CA ARG A 45 -9.36 5.37 -2.53
C ARG A 45 -9.60 5.46 -1.02
N PRO A 46 -10.76 5.92 -0.52
CA PRO A 46 -11.01 5.95 0.92
C PRO A 46 -10.92 4.55 1.54
N MET A 47 -11.34 3.52 0.81
CA MET A 47 -11.22 2.14 1.27
C MET A 47 -9.76 1.66 1.38
N LEU A 48 -8.89 2.06 0.46
CA LEU A 48 -7.45 1.78 0.53
C LEU A 48 -6.81 2.39 1.79
N ILE A 49 -7.21 3.61 2.16
CA ILE A 49 -6.70 4.29 3.35
C ILE A 49 -7.24 3.63 4.62
N PHE A 50 -8.54 3.29 4.64
CA PHE A 50 -9.20 2.65 5.78
C PHE A 50 -8.63 1.25 6.05
N LEU A 51 -8.56 0.40 5.02
CA LEU A 51 -8.01 -0.96 5.12
C LEU A 51 -6.48 -0.94 5.22
N GLY A 52 -5.81 0.08 4.72
CA GLY A 52 -4.36 0.22 4.83
C GLY A 52 -3.86 0.54 6.25
N GLY A 53 -4.76 0.88 7.18
CA GLY A 53 -4.43 1.12 8.57
C GLY A 53 -3.49 2.31 8.81
N ALA A 54 -2.87 2.35 9.99
CA ALA A 54 -2.06 3.49 10.44
C ALA A 54 -0.83 3.75 9.55
N ALA A 55 -0.22 2.70 9.00
CA ALA A 55 0.97 2.80 8.16
C ALA A 55 0.67 3.53 6.85
N ILE A 56 -0.36 3.06 6.14
CA ILE A 56 -0.81 3.66 4.89
C ILE A 56 -1.38 5.06 5.13
N HIS A 57 -2.08 5.28 6.25
CA HIS A 57 -2.55 6.62 6.62
C HIS A 57 -1.39 7.62 6.77
N LYS A 58 -0.31 7.23 7.46
CA LYS A 58 0.88 8.08 7.64
C LYS A 58 1.57 8.41 6.31
N ILE A 59 1.75 7.41 5.45
CA ILE A 59 2.37 7.60 4.13
C ILE A 59 1.43 8.43 3.23
N SER A 60 0.12 8.19 3.27
CA SER A 60 -0.87 8.94 2.49
C SER A 60 -0.86 10.43 2.81
N LYS A 61 -0.66 10.79 4.09
CA LYS A 61 -0.53 12.19 4.52
C LYS A 61 0.74 12.82 3.94
N ALA A 62 1.89 12.15 4.05
CA ALA A 62 3.16 12.62 3.50
C ALA A 62 3.15 12.74 1.96
N VAL A 63 2.33 11.94 1.30
CA VAL A 63 2.12 11.93 -0.15
C VAL A 63 1.13 13.03 -0.56
N ALA A 64 0.03 13.23 0.17
CA ALA A 64 -0.96 14.28 -0.08
C ALA A 64 -0.38 15.71 -0.03
N ASP A 65 0.64 15.93 0.80
CA ASP A 65 1.35 17.21 0.90
C ASP A 65 2.13 17.58 -0.40
N LYS A 66 2.24 16.68 -1.39
CA LYS A 66 3.06 16.86 -2.60
C LYS A 66 2.31 17.22 -3.90
N GLY A 67 0.96 17.31 -3.93
CA GLY A 67 0.25 17.79 -5.14
C GLY A 67 -1.15 17.18 -5.43
N PRO A 68 -1.78 17.57 -6.56
CA PRO A 68 -3.24 17.49 -6.85
C PRO A 68 -3.79 16.05 -6.99
N PRO A 69 -5.14 15.86 -7.09
CA PRO A 69 -5.87 14.82 -6.35
C PRO A 69 -5.40 13.40 -6.70
N TYR A 70 -4.91 12.73 -5.67
CA TYR A 70 -4.52 11.33 -5.71
C TYR A 70 -5.72 10.46 -6.10
N THR A 71 -5.69 9.93 -7.32
CA THR A 71 -6.55 8.83 -7.73
C THR A 71 -6.17 7.57 -6.94
N TYR A 72 -7.06 6.56 -6.92
CA TYR A 72 -6.72 5.25 -6.36
C TYR A 72 -5.42 4.70 -6.95
N GLN A 73 -5.24 4.84 -8.27
CA GLN A 73 -4.08 4.32 -8.98
C GLN A 73 -2.79 5.06 -8.64
N SER A 74 -2.85 6.38 -8.51
CA SER A 74 -1.72 7.22 -8.09
C SER A 74 -1.26 6.87 -6.68
N MET A 75 -2.20 6.64 -5.76
CA MET A 75 -1.89 6.21 -4.39
C MET A 75 -1.31 4.80 -4.36
N LYS A 76 -1.94 3.84 -5.04
CA LYS A 76 -1.43 2.47 -5.12
C LYS A 76 -0.01 2.45 -5.68
N TRP A 77 0.27 3.20 -6.73
CA TRP A 77 1.61 3.32 -7.30
C TRP A 77 2.61 3.93 -6.30
N ALA A 78 2.25 5.01 -5.61
CA ALA A 78 3.11 5.63 -4.60
C ALA A 78 3.44 4.66 -3.44
N PHE A 79 2.47 3.87 -2.99
CA PHE A 79 2.71 2.85 -1.97
C PHE A 79 3.56 1.70 -2.51
N THR A 80 3.30 1.22 -3.72
CA THR A 80 4.18 0.21 -4.35
C THR A 80 5.60 0.73 -4.48
N ALA A 81 5.81 1.96 -4.94
CA ALA A 81 7.14 2.57 -5.01
C ALA A 81 7.80 2.78 -3.63
N TYR A 82 7.03 2.86 -2.55
CA TYR A 82 7.56 2.91 -1.19
C TYR A 82 8.00 1.53 -0.69
N PHE A 83 7.24 0.48 -1.00
CA PHE A 83 7.49 -0.87 -0.50
C PHE A 83 8.37 -1.73 -1.40
N GLU A 84 8.32 -1.56 -2.72
CA GLU A 84 9.06 -2.35 -3.71
C GLU A 84 10.59 -2.23 -3.58
N PRO A 85 11.16 -1.05 -3.29
CA PRO A 85 12.60 -0.95 -3.06
C PRO A 85 13.07 -1.70 -1.81
N LEU A 86 12.18 -1.96 -0.85
CA LEU A 86 12.49 -2.77 0.34
C LEU A 86 12.67 -4.26 0.00
N ALA A 87 12.36 -4.69 -1.23
CA ALA A 87 12.57 -6.06 -1.70
C ALA A 87 14.01 -6.32 -2.18
N ASP A 88 14.79 -5.28 -2.49
CA ASP A 88 16.08 -5.42 -3.16
C ASP A 88 17.25 -5.20 -2.19
N PRO A 89 18.14 -6.19 -1.97
CA PRO A 89 19.33 -6.02 -1.14
C PRO A 89 20.30 -4.94 -1.64
N ASP A 90 20.26 -4.57 -2.93
CA ASP A 90 21.08 -3.46 -3.44
C ASP A 90 20.45 -2.08 -3.16
N TYR A 91 19.15 -1.99 -2.88
CA TYR A 91 18.51 -0.73 -2.47
C TYR A 91 18.85 -0.36 -1.02
N GLU A 92 19.01 -1.33 -0.12
CA GLU A 92 19.57 -1.11 1.22
C GLU A 92 20.98 -0.49 1.13
N ARG A 93 21.82 -0.96 0.20
CA ARG A 93 23.15 -0.38 -0.06
C ARG A 93 23.07 1.03 -0.65
N PHE A 94 22.14 1.30 -1.56
CA PHE A 94 21.95 2.62 -2.15
C PHE A 94 21.54 3.68 -1.10
N LEU A 95 20.63 3.34 -0.18
CA LEU A 95 20.22 4.23 0.91
C LEU A 95 21.36 4.49 1.92
N LEU A 96 22.19 3.49 2.22
CA LEU A 96 23.36 3.65 3.09
C LEU A 96 24.45 4.52 2.45
N CYS A 97 24.62 4.46 1.12
CA CYS A 97 25.60 5.27 0.38
C CYS A 97 25.18 6.74 0.19
N GLN A 98 23.89 7.10 0.30
CA GLN A 98 23.46 8.51 0.26
C GLN A 98 23.50 9.23 1.62
N ALA A 99 23.77 8.50 2.71
CA ALA A 99 23.88 9.05 4.06
C ALA A 99 25.33 9.26 4.54
N GLY A 100 26.31 9.05 3.65
CA GLY A 100 27.75 9.23 3.90
C GLY A 100 28.35 10.42 3.17
#